data_AF-A0A553EUA7-F1
#
_entry.id   AF-A0A553EUA7-F1
#
_cell.length_a   1.000
_cell.length_b   1.000
_cell.length_c   1.000
_cell.angle_alpha   90.00
_cell.angle_beta   90.00
_cell.angle_gamma   90.00
#
_symmetry.space_group_name_H-M   'P 1'
#
loop_
_entity.id
_entity.type
_entity.pdbx_description
1 polymer ?
#
loop_
_entity_poly.entity_id
_entity_poly.type
_entity_poly.pdbx_seq_one_letter_code
_entity_poly.pdbx_strand_id
1 'polypeptide(L)'
;MIEKYTPVWHKYRPVLLKLMLDAAQGPQEYALSKHEFLDIDPRQKGGYSFTLRSFKGKVINDIKTSIVAQHLLLILQQSGKAQELTSTAIYEFTLDKQFILHVKQEEIPVEESDEEI
;
A
#
# COMPACT_ATOMS: atom_id res chain seq x y z
N MET A 1 -5.25 -6.75 -18.36
CA MET A 1 -5.20 -7.37 -17.02
C MET A 1 -6.51 -6.99 -16.34
N ILE A 2 -7.27 -7.93 -15.76
CA ILE A 2 -8.55 -7.58 -15.12
C ILE A 2 -8.23 -7.00 -13.73
N GLU A 3 -8.57 -5.74 -13.54
CA GLU A 3 -8.39 -4.97 -12.31
C GLU A 3 -9.39 -5.35 -11.20
N LYS A 4 -9.52 -6.66 -10.92
CA LYS A 4 -10.63 -7.22 -10.12
C LYS A 4 -10.75 -6.68 -8.68
N TYR A 5 -9.64 -6.21 -8.09
CA TYR A 5 -9.62 -5.64 -6.72
C TYR A 5 -9.67 -4.11 -6.69
N THR A 6 -9.59 -3.44 -7.85
CA THR A 6 -9.70 -1.98 -7.94
C THR A 6 -11.00 -1.45 -7.34
N PRO A 7 -12.19 -2.08 -7.51
CA PRO A 7 -13.42 -1.60 -6.89
C PRO A 7 -13.39 -1.60 -5.36
N VAL A 8 -12.88 -2.67 -4.73
CA VAL A 8 -12.77 -2.73 -3.27
C VAL A 8 -11.76 -1.71 -2.77
N TRP A 9 -10.63 -1.54 -3.46
CA TRP A 9 -9.65 -0.52 -3.09
C TRP A 9 -10.16 0.91 -3.27
N HIS A 10 -10.96 1.19 -4.30
CA HIS A 10 -11.64 2.48 -4.44
C HIS A 10 -12.55 2.78 -3.25
N LYS A 11 -13.31 1.79 -2.76
CA LYS A 11 -14.15 1.94 -1.57
C LYS A 11 -13.33 2.34 -0.34
N TYR A 12 -12.14 1.76 -0.18
CA TYR A 12 -11.24 2.06 0.94
C TYR A 12 -10.35 3.28 0.73
N ARG A 13 -10.42 3.97 -0.42
CA ARG A 13 -9.54 5.12 -0.72
C ARG A 13 -9.53 6.20 0.36
N PRO A 14 -10.66 6.65 0.94
CA PRO A 14 -10.63 7.64 2.02
C PRO A 14 -9.88 7.13 3.26
N VAL A 15 -10.07 5.85 3.60
CA VAL A 15 -9.38 5.20 4.72
C VAL A 15 -7.89 5.10 4.45
N LEU A 16 -7.48 4.66 3.26
CA LEU A 16 -6.07 4.57 2.86
C LEU A 16 -5.35 5.92 3.02
N LEU A 17 -5.97 7.01 2.54
CA LEU A 17 -5.40 8.34 2.66
C LEU A 17 -5.30 8.80 4.13
N LYS A 18 -6.32 8.50 4.94
CA LYS A 18 -6.30 8.80 6.37
C LYS A 18 -5.18 8.03 7.09
N LEU A 19 -5.04 6.74 6.82
CA LEU A 19 -3.97 5.91 7.37
C LEU A 19 -2.59 6.43 6.98
N MET A 20 -2.39 6.87 5.74
CA MET A 20 -1.12 7.46 5.33
C MET A 20 -0.83 8.78 6.06
N LEU A 21 -1.82 9.65 6.22
CA LEU A 21 -1.64 10.90 6.97
C LEU A 21 -1.31 10.65 8.44
N ASP A 22 -1.97 9.67 9.05
CA ASP A 22 -1.77 9.33 10.46
C ASP A 22 -0.49 8.51 10.67
N ALA A 23 -0.03 7.78 9.65
CA ALA A 23 1.23 7.04 9.67
C ALA A 23 2.45 7.95 9.90
N ALA A 24 2.32 9.26 9.64
CA ALA A 24 3.33 10.24 9.98
C ALA A 24 3.52 10.47 11.49
N GLN A 25 2.56 10.04 12.31
CA GLN A 25 2.62 10.13 13.77
C GLN A 25 2.91 8.77 14.43
N GLY A 26 2.92 7.69 13.66
CA GLY A 26 3.21 6.33 14.13
C GLY A 26 2.45 5.26 13.33
N PRO A 27 2.79 3.97 13.51
CA PRO A 27 2.16 2.87 12.80
C PRO A 27 0.63 2.88 12.92
N GLN A 28 -0.06 2.65 11.80
CA GLN A 28 -1.52 2.59 11.73
C GLN A 28 -1.98 1.20 11.32
N GLU A 29 -3.15 0.81 11.80
CA GLU A 29 -3.77 -0.46 11.47
C GLU A 29 -5.25 -0.25 11.14
N TYR A 30 -5.75 -1.03 10.18
CA TYR A 30 -7.17 -1.02 9.83
C TYR A 30 -7.65 -2.43 9.49
N ALA A 31 -8.70 -2.87 10.18
CA ALA A 31 -9.35 -4.14 9.92
C ALA A 31 -10.25 -4.03 8.67
N LEU A 32 -9.84 -4.68 7.58
CA LEU A 32 -10.62 -4.75 6.34
C LEU A 32 -11.69 -5.84 6.44
N SER A 33 -12.79 -5.66 5.72
CA SER A 33 -13.81 -6.71 5.61
C SER A 33 -13.30 -7.85 4.73
N LYS A 34 -12.92 -8.97 5.36
CA LYS A 34 -12.51 -10.20 4.66
C LYS A 34 -13.51 -10.65 3.58
N HIS A 35 -14.81 -10.49 3.84
CA HIS A 35 -15.86 -10.90 2.89
C HIS A 35 -15.75 -10.16 1.56
N GLU A 36 -15.41 -8.87 1.56
CA GLU A 36 -15.31 -8.07 0.32
C GLU A 36 -14.17 -8.53 -0.60
N PHE A 37 -13.15 -9.18 -0.05
CA PHE A 37 -12.06 -9.76 -0.83
C PHE A 37 -12.41 -11.18 -1.29
N LEU A 38 -12.96 -11.99 -0.38
CA LEU A 38 -13.35 -13.38 -0.69
C LEU A 38 -14.48 -13.48 -1.71
N ASP A 39 -15.41 -12.51 -1.73
CA ASP A 39 -16.50 -12.48 -2.70
C ASP A 39 -16.00 -12.22 -4.13
N ILE A 40 -14.83 -11.59 -4.29
CA ILE A 40 -14.19 -11.36 -5.59
C ILE A 40 -13.49 -12.63 -6.09
N ASP A 41 -12.68 -13.28 -5.24
CA ASP A 41 -11.98 -14.52 -5.60
C ASP A 41 -11.63 -15.38 -4.37
N PRO A 42 -12.50 -16.31 -3.96
CA PRO A 42 -12.28 -17.10 -2.75
C PRO A 42 -11.05 -18.01 -2.84
N ARG A 43 -10.48 -18.23 -4.05
CA ARG A 43 -9.31 -19.08 -4.30
C ARG A 43 -8.12 -18.29 -4.87
N GLN A 44 -8.01 -17.01 -4.51
CA GLN A 44 -6.92 -16.13 -4.94
C GLN A 44 -5.55 -16.81 -4.79
N LYS A 45 -4.94 -17.13 -5.95
CA LYS A 45 -3.56 -17.65 -6.00
C LYS A 45 -2.59 -16.59 -5.49
N GLY A 46 -1.67 -16.99 -4.60
CA GLY A 46 -0.77 -16.07 -3.89
C GLY A 46 -1.33 -15.52 -2.58
N GLY A 47 -2.61 -15.80 -2.26
CA GLY A 47 -3.26 -15.35 -1.03
C GLY A 47 -3.58 -13.86 -1.01
N TYR A 48 -3.98 -13.38 0.15
CA TYR A 48 -4.34 -11.99 0.40
C TYR A 48 -3.27 -11.21 1.15
N SER A 49 -2.34 -11.92 1.79
CA SER A 49 -1.25 -11.27 2.51
C SER A 49 -0.19 -10.75 1.55
N PHE A 50 0.28 -9.53 1.76
CA PHE A 50 1.34 -8.92 0.98
C PHE A 50 2.04 -7.82 1.77
N THR A 51 3.22 -7.43 1.31
CA THR A 51 3.88 -6.17 1.71
C THR A 51 4.13 -5.36 0.45
N LEU A 52 3.74 -4.09 0.47
CA LEU A 52 3.94 -3.12 -0.59
C LEU A 52 4.70 -1.94 0.00
N ARG A 53 5.93 -1.71 -0.48
CA ARG A 53 6.72 -0.54 -0.12
C ARG A 53 6.72 0.43 -1.29
N SER A 54 6.32 1.67 -1.04
CA SER A 54 6.23 2.70 -2.06
C SER A 54 7.06 3.93 -1.72
N PHE A 55 7.80 4.42 -2.71
CA PHE A 55 8.56 5.65 -2.66
C PHE A 55 8.52 6.36 -4.01
N LYS A 56 8.35 7.68 -4.00
CA LYS A 56 8.20 8.54 -5.19
C LYS A 56 7.15 8.00 -6.17
N GLY A 57 6.00 7.54 -5.65
CA GLY A 57 4.91 6.97 -6.44
C GLY A 57 5.21 5.63 -7.13
N LYS A 58 6.36 5.02 -6.85
CA LYS A 58 6.79 3.73 -7.40
C LYS A 58 6.85 2.68 -6.30
N VAL A 59 6.75 1.42 -6.70
CA VAL A 59 7.02 0.30 -5.80
C VAL A 59 8.53 0.05 -5.74
N ILE A 60 9.05 -0.22 -4.55
CA ILE A 60 10.48 -0.49 -4.30
C ILE A 60 10.76 -1.94 -3.87
N ASN A 61 9.73 -2.78 -3.77
CA ASN A 61 9.85 -4.21 -3.48
C ASN A 61 9.11 -5.08 -4.52
N ASP A 62 9.29 -6.40 -4.47
CA ASP A 62 8.59 -7.30 -5.40
C ASP A 62 7.15 -7.57 -4.96
N ILE A 63 6.19 -7.14 -5.79
CA ILE A 63 4.75 -7.39 -5.62
C ILE A 63 4.14 -8.17 -6.80
N LYS A 64 4.97 -8.67 -7.74
CA LYS A 64 4.51 -9.27 -9.01
C LYS A 64 3.61 -10.49 -8.82
N THR A 65 3.74 -11.18 -7.69
CA THR A 65 2.94 -12.37 -7.34
C THR A 65 1.62 -12.01 -6.64
N SER A 66 1.46 -10.77 -6.16
CA SER A 66 0.26 -10.31 -5.47
C SER A 66 -0.55 -9.35 -6.33
N ILE A 67 -1.58 -9.89 -6.99
CA ILE A 67 -2.55 -9.09 -7.75
C ILE A 67 -3.27 -8.09 -6.83
N VAL A 68 -3.52 -8.49 -5.57
CA VAL A 68 -4.16 -7.64 -4.56
C VAL A 68 -3.31 -6.38 -4.28
N ALA A 69 -1.99 -6.55 -4.11
CA ALA A 69 -1.04 -5.45 -3.91
C ALA A 69 -0.88 -4.57 -5.15
N GLN A 70 -0.85 -5.17 -6.34
CA GLN A 70 -0.73 -4.42 -7.60
C GLN A 70 -1.91 -3.48 -7.82
N HIS A 71 -3.13 -3.92 -7.54
CA HIS A 71 -4.30 -3.05 -7.64
C HIS A 71 -4.33 -1.98 -6.55
N LEU A 72 -3.81 -2.25 -5.34
CA LEU A 72 -3.64 -1.21 -4.32
C LEU A 72 -2.68 -0.11 -4.82
N LEU A 73 -1.52 -0.50 -5.38
CA LEU A 73 -0.56 0.44 -5.96
C LEU A 73 -1.20 1.32 -7.04
N LEU A 74 -2.04 0.74 -7.91
CA LEU A 74 -2.75 1.50 -8.94
C LEU A 74 -3.63 2.60 -8.32
N ILE A 75 -4.38 2.28 -7.26
CA ILE A 75 -5.22 3.27 -6.55
C ILE A 75 -4.37 4.38 -5.92
N LEU A 76 -3.23 4.03 -5.33
CA LEU A 76 -2.31 5.02 -4.77
C LEU A 76 -1.73 5.92 -5.87
N GLN A 77 -1.37 5.34 -7.02
CA GLN A 77 -0.88 6.09 -8.19
C GLN A 77 -1.95 6.97 -8.84
N GLN A 78 -3.23 6.66 -8.70
CA GLN A 78 -4.31 7.53 -9.18
C GLN A 78 -4.65 8.66 -8.21
N SER A 79 -4.05 8.68 -7.02
CA SER A 79 -4.34 9.66 -5.98
C SER A 79 -3.22 10.68 -5.83
N GLY A 80 -3.48 11.92 -6.25
CA GLY A 80 -2.52 13.02 -6.09
C GLY A 80 -2.00 13.15 -4.66
N LYS A 81 -2.88 13.00 -3.66
CA LYS A 81 -2.46 13.07 -2.25
C LYS A 81 -1.54 11.92 -1.84
N ALA A 82 -1.78 10.70 -2.31
CA ALA A 82 -0.89 9.57 -2.01
C ALA A 82 0.45 9.71 -2.71
N GLN A 83 0.47 10.25 -3.94
CA GLN A 83 1.71 10.59 -4.64
C GLN A 83 2.52 11.66 -3.90
N GLU A 84 1.89 12.73 -3.42
CA GLU A 84 2.54 13.74 -2.59
C GLU A 84 3.17 13.11 -1.35
N LEU A 85 2.43 12.29 -0.60
CA LEU A 85 2.93 11.65 0.62
C LEU A 85 4.09 10.69 0.34
N THR A 86 3.98 9.83 -0.68
CA THR A 86 5.06 8.91 -1.04
C THR A 86 6.27 9.59 -1.67
N SER A 87 6.15 10.85 -2.09
CA SER A 87 7.30 11.62 -2.59
C SER A 87 8.22 12.12 -1.48
N THR A 88 7.71 12.27 -0.26
CA THR A 88 8.45 12.80 0.89
C THR A 88 8.95 11.71 1.83
N ALA A 89 8.37 10.52 1.80
CA ALA A 89 8.77 9.40 2.65
C ALA A 89 8.46 8.04 2.01
N ILE A 90 9.06 6.98 2.55
CA ILE A 90 8.73 5.62 2.18
C ILE A 90 7.48 5.21 2.97
N TYR A 91 6.50 4.63 2.27
CA TYR A 91 5.32 4.04 2.93
C TYR A 91 5.32 2.53 2.72
N GLU A 92 5.19 1.80 3.83
CA GLU A 92 4.95 0.36 3.82
C GLU A 92 3.48 0.07 4.12
N PHE A 93 2.87 -0.74 3.25
CA PHE A 93 1.52 -1.28 3.40
C PHE A 93 1.63 -2.79 3.48
N THR A 94 1.27 -3.36 4.63
CA THR A 94 1.28 -4.81 4.84
C THR A 94 -0.13 -5.28 5.13
N LEU A 95 -0.66 -6.19 4.31
CA LEU A 95 -1.90 -6.90 4.60
C LEU A 95 -1.55 -8.26 5.17
N ASP A 96 -2.09 -8.59 6.34
CA ASP A 96 -1.86 -9.90 6.95
C ASP A 96 -3.00 -10.91 6.66
N LYS A 97 -2.86 -12.12 7.20
CA LYS A 97 -3.85 -13.20 7.02
C LYS A 97 -5.15 -12.97 7.79
N GLN A 98 -5.16 -12.04 8.73
CA GLN A 98 -6.32 -11.62 9.51
C GLN A 98 -7.08 -10.47 8.82
N PHE A 99 -6.62 -10.05 7.63
CA PHE A 99 -7.17 -8.91 6.88
C PHE A 99 -6.98 -7.58 7.61
N ILE A 100 -5.93 -7.46 8.42
CA ILE A 100 -5.51 -6.19 8.99
C ILE A 100 -4.49 -5.56 8.04
N LEU A 101 -4.80 -4.34 7.59
CA LEU A 101 -3.90 -3.52 6.80
C LEU A 101 -3.09 -2.64 7.74
N HIS A 102 -1.79 -2.91 7.77
CA HIS A 102 -0.78 -2.17 8.50
C HIS A 102 -0.18 -1.11 7.58
N VAL A 103 -0.13 0.15 8.01
CA VAL A 103 0.47 1.26 7.27
C VAL A 103 1.53 1.91 8.14
N LYS A 104 2.74 1.99 7.62
CA LYS A 104 3.88 2.60 8.33
C LYS A 104 4.56 3.60 7.40
N GLN A 105 4.95 4.72 7.97
CA GLN A 105 5.89 5.63 7.33
C GLN A 105 7.30 5.26 7.80
N GLU A 106 8.20 5.10 6.84
CA GLU A 106 9.63 4.95 7.09
C GLU A 106 10.33 6.20 6.59
N GLU A 107 11.28 6.69 7.40
CA GLU A 107 12.18 7.74 6.95
C GLU A 107 13.04 7.19 5.79
N ILE A 108 13.27 8.04 4.79
CA ILE A 108 14.20 7.72 3.70
C ILE A 108 15.56 7.51 4.36
N PRO A 109 16.26 6.39 4.14
CA PRO A 109 17.65 6.28 4.56
C PRO A 109 18.38 7.47 3.92
N VAL A 110 18.88 8.39 4.75
CA VAL A 110 19.92 9.31 4.34
C VAL A 110 21.12 8.43 4.02
N GLU A 111 21.21 7.97 2.76
CA GLU A 111 22.52 7.78 2.16
C GLU A 111 23.11 9.18 2.17
N GLU A 112 24.06 9.41 3.09
CA GLU A 112 25.03 10.48 3.02
C GLU A 112 25.58 10.44 1.60
N SER A 113 25.03 11.30 0.73
CA SER A 113 25.66 11.61 -0.53
C SER A 113 26.95 12.30 -0.16
N ASP A 114 28.03 11.51 -0.15
CA ASP A 114 29.40 11.96 0.00
C ASP A 114 29.56 13.27 -0.81
N GLU A 115 29.88 14.32 -0.07
CA GLU A 115 30.54 15.49 -0.64
C GLU A 115 31.84 14.99 -1.30
N GLU A 116 31.91 15.02 -2.62
CA GLU A 116 33.20 15.24 -3.29
C GLU A 116 33.04 16.37 -4.31
N ILE A 117 33.30 17.57 -3.77
CA ILE A 117 34.15 18.66 -4.30
C ILE A 117 34.27 18.79 -5.83
#